data_AF-C3YSD6-F1
#
_entry.id   AF-C3YSD6-F1
#
_cell.length_a   1.000
_cell.length_b   1.000
_cell.length_c   1.000
_cell.angle_alpha   90.00
_cell.angle_beta   90.00
_cell.angle_gamma   90.00
#
_symmetry.space_group_name_H-M   'P 1'
#
loop_
_entity.id
_entity.type
_entity.pdbx_description
1 polymer ?
#
loop_
_entity_poly.entity_id
_entity_poly.type
_entity_poly.pdbx_seq_one_letter_code
_entity_poly.pdbx_strand_id
1 'polypeptide(L)'
;MGLEGGNQVYACRESIRLIQEARKTKLLRCCNPKCGKPGYRKTLKLCAGCKLTRYCSRDCQKQHWSVGHKKCCGHDSCPAIGPEALKQLLMLVPDNVREQIHKTMYAELFG
;
A
#
# COMPACT_ATOMS: atom_id res chain seq x y z
N MET A 1 32.94 10.52 -8.19
CA MET A 1 31.80 10.38 -9.12
C MET A 1 31.02 9.15 -8.67
N GLY A 2 29.78 9.13 -8.22
CA GLY A 2 28.70 10.09 -7.98
C GLY A 2 27.65 9.32 -7.13
N LEU A 3 26.90 10.02 -6.29
CA LEU A 3 26.03 9.46 -5.25
C LEU A 3 24.74 8.86 -5.85
N GLU A 4 24.51 7.56 -5.68
CA GLU A 4 23.26 6.85 -6.04
C GLU A 4 22.12 7.06 -5.01
N GLY A 5 21.96 8.29 -4.50
CA GLY A 5 20.91 8.65 -3.54
C GLY A 5 19.57 9.07 -4.17
N GLY A 6 19.44 8.97 -5.48
CA GLY A 6 18.39 9.61 -6.27
C GLY A 6 17.11 8.80 -6.48
N ASN A 7 17.02 7.52 -6.10
CA ASN A 7 15.84 6.70 -6.42
C ASN A 7 14.80 6.65 -5.27
N GLN A 8 15.26 6.77 -4.03
CA GLN A 8 14.42 6.54 -2.84
C GLN A 8 13.53 7.74 -2.47
N VAL A 9 14.01 8.96 -2.71
CA VAL A 9 13.26 10.21 -2.43
C VAL A 9 12.07 10.39 -3.38
N TYR A 10 12.21 10.00 -4.66
CA TYR A 10 11.11 10.07 -5.64
C TYR A 10 10.00 9.06 -5.32
N ALA A 11 10.36 7.85 -4.87
CA ALA A 11 9.41 6.83 -4.44
C ALA A 11 8.55 7.31 -3.25
N CYS A 12 9.16 8.02 -2.28
CA CYS A 12 8.42 8.61 -1.16
C CYS A 12 7.47 9.73 -1.61
N ARG A 13 7.92 10.66 -2.47
CA ARG A 13 7.08 11.77 -2.95
C ARG A 13 5.86 11.29 -3.73
N GLU A 14 6.03 10.28 -4.58
CA GLU A 14 4.93 9.72 -5.36
C GLU A 14 3.96 8.93 -4.48
N SER A 15 4.47 8.17 -3.50
CA SER A 15 3.64 7.48 -2.50
C SER A 15 2.79 8.46 -1.68
N ILE A 16 3.36 9.59 -1.24
CA ILE A 16 2.63 10.63 -0.51
C ILE A 16 1.50 11.22 -1.35
N ARG A 17 1.77 11.53 -2.63
CA ARG A 17 0.75 12.04 -3.55
C ARG A 17 -0.41 11.06 -3.72
N LEU A 18 -0.12 9.77 -3.89
CA LEU A 18 -1.13 8.73 -4.03
C LEU A 18 -2.02 8.61 -2.78
N ILE A 19 -1.44 8.72 -1.58
CA ILE A 19 -2.18 8.72 -0.31
C ILE A 19 -3.07 9.95 -0.18
N GLN A 20 -2.54 11.15 -0.48
CA GLN A 20 -3.29 12.40 -0.44
C GLN A 20 -4.49 12.37 -1.41
N GLU A 21 -4.27 11.89 -2.63
CA GLU A 21 -5.31 11.78 -3.64
C GLU A 21 -6.38 10.76 -3.25
N ALA A 22 -5.99 9.61 -2.69
CA ALA A 22 -6.92 8.63 -2.16
C ALA A 22 -7.76 9.20 -1.00
N ARG A 23 -7.18 10.03 -0.12
CA ARG A 23 -7.91 10.71 0.96
C ARG A 23 -8.92 11.72 0.42
N LYS A 24 -8.53 12.52 -0.58
CA LYS A 24 -9.35 13.55 -1.22
C LYS A 24 -10.51 12.96 -2.02
N THR A 25 -10.23 11.97 -2.85
CA THR A 25 -11.21 11.40 -3.79
C THR A 25 -11.99 10.21 -3.24
N LYS A 26 -11.49 9.60 -2.14
CA LYS A 26 -11.97 8.31 -1.62
C LYS A 26 -11.86 7.15 -2.63
N LEU A 27 -11.06 7.33 -3.68
CA LEU A 27 -10.80 6.30 -4.68
C LEU A 27 -9.68 5.38 -4.21
N LEU A 28 -9.87 4.09 -4.48
CA LEU A 28 -8.86 3.06 -4.36
C LEU A 28 -8.29 2.75 -5.75
N ARG A 29 -7.09 2.17 -5.80
CA ARG A 29 -6.45 1.77 -7.06
C ARG A 29 -6.66 0.27 -7.30
N CYS A 30 -6.82 -0.12 -8.56
CA CYS A 30 -6.75 -1.52 -8.97
C CYS A 30 -5.39 -2.12 -8.59
N CYS A 31 -5.38 -3.26 -7.89
CA CYS A 31 -4.16 -3.92 -7.41
C CYS A 31 -3.31 -4.56 -8.52
N ASN A 32 -3.79 -4.61 -9.76
CA ASN A 32 -2.93 -5.00 -10.88
C ASN A 32 -1.94 -3.85 -11.17
N PRO A 33 -0.61 -4.05 -10.97
CA PRO A 33 0.38 -2.98 -11.10
C PRO A 33 0.47 -2.42 -12.53
N LYS A 34 0.09 -3.20 -13.55
CA LYS A 34 0.02 -2.72 -14.94
C LYS A 34 -1.23 -1.89 -15.26
N CYS A 35 -2.16 -1.75 -14.29
CA CYS A 35 -3.44 -1.08 -14.48
C CYS A 35 -3.56 0.18 -13.61
N GLY A 36 -3.56 0.03 -12.27
CA GLY A 36 -3.67 1.17 -11.35
C GLY A 36 -4.90 2.07 -11.54
N LYS A 37 -5.93 1.65 -12.29
CA LYS A 37 -7.13 2.47 -12.51
C LYS A 37 -7.82 2.78 -11.17
N PRO A 38 -8.19 4.05 -10.92
CA PRO A 38 -8.88 4.41 -9.70
C PRO A 38 -10.34 3.94 -9.74
N GLY A 39 -10.93 3.69 -8.59
CA GLY A 39 -12.34 3.31 -8.47
C GLY A 39 -12.81 3.36 -7.01
N TYR A 40 -14.11 3.55 -6.81
CA TYR A 40 -14.68 3.50 -5.47
C TYR A 40 -14.59 2.08 -4.90
N ARG A 41 -14.57 1.98 -3.56
CA ARG A 41 -14.56 0.69 -2.86
C ARG A 41 -15.67 -0.25 -3.35
N LYS A 42 -16.87 0.29 -3.65
CA LYS A 42 -18.03 -0.45 -4.15
C LYS A 42 -17.92 -0.91 -5.62
N THR A 43 -17.12 -0.21 -6.44
CA THR A 43 -16.98 -0.54 -7.87
C THR A 43 -15.84 -1.51 -8.14
N LEU A 44 -14.87 -1.59 -7.23
CA LEU A 44 -13.78 -2.57 -7.33
C LEU A 44 -14.17 -3.90 -6.71
N LYS A 45 -13.85 -4.97 -7.44
CA LYS A 45 -14.14 -6.36 -7.09
C LYS A 45 -13.04 -6.92 -6.20
N LEU A 46 -13.43 -7.52 -5.07
CA LEU A 46 -12.49 -8.20 -4.18
C LEU A 46 -11.98 -9.50 -4.80
N CYS A 47 -10.75 -9.88 -4.46
CA CYS A 47 -10.32 -11.26 -4.62
C CYS A 47 -11.21 -12.17 -3.75
N ALA A 48 -11.85 -13.16 -4.34
CA ALA A 48 -12.72 -14.09 -3.62
C ALA A 48 -11.97 -14.93 -2.58
N GLY A 49 -10.68 -15.20 -2.80
CA GLY A 49 -9.83 -15.96 -1.88
C GLY A 49 -9.46 -15.16 -0.64
N CYS A 50 -8.62 -14.13 -0.80
CA CYS A 50 -8.10 -13.39 0.35
C CYS A 50 -9.01 -12.26 0.87
N LYS A 51 -9.94 -11.74 0.06
CA LYS A 51 -10.76 -10.56 0.38
C LYS A 51 -9.96 -9.29 0.74
N LEU A 52 -8.65 -9.25 0.43
CA LEU A 52 -7.76 -8.11 0.68
C LEU A 52 -7.55 -7.24 -0.58
N THR A 53 -7.22 -7.87 -1.72
CA THR A 53 -6.91 -7.13 -2.97
C THR A 53 -8.18 -6.81 -3.77
N ARG A 54 -8.15 -5.69 -4.50
CA ARG A 54 -9.29 -5.15 -5.26
C ARG A 54 -8.93 -4.90 -6.73
N TYR A 55 -9.84 -5.18 -7.64
CA TYR A 55 -9.62 -5.07 -9.08
C TYR A 55 -10.79 -4.38 -9.78
N CYS A 56 -10.48 -3.61 -10.84
CA CYS A 56 -11.52 -3.02 -11.68
C CYS A 56 -12.20 -4.05 -12.59
N SER A 57 -11.55 -5.18 -12.89
CA SER A 57 -12.09 -6.25 -13.73
C SER A 57 -11.53 -7.63 -13.36
N ARG A 58 -12.20 -8.69 -13.84
CA ARG A 58 -11.74 -10.08 -13.70
C ARG A 58 -10.41 -10.29 -14.43
N ASP A 59 -10.19 -9.60 -15.54
CA ASP A 59 -8.94 -9.72 -16.31
C ASP A 59 -7.77 -9.11 -15.55
N CYS A 60 -7.97 -7.98 -14.87
CA CYS A 60 -6.94 -7.43 -13.99
C CYS A 60 -6.59 -8.38 -12.84
N GLN A 61 -7.58 -9.07 -12.27
CA GLN A 61 -7.32 -10.10 -11.26
C GLN A 61 -6.50 -11.26 -11.84
N LYS A 62 -6.88 -11.80 -13.01
CA LYS A 62 -6.15 -12.90 -13.66
C LYS A 62 -4.70 -12.53 -13.99
N GLN A 63 -4.48 -11.32 -14.52
CA GLN A 63 -3.14 -10.81 -14.80
C GLN A 63 -2.32 -10.66 -13.51
N HIS A 64 -2.90 -10.09 -12.46
CA HIS A 64 -2.20 -9.97 -11.17
C HIS A 64 -1.93 -11.34 -10.53
N TRP A 65 -2.85 -12.30 -10.72
CA TRP A 65 -2.70 -13.69 -10.27
C TRP A 65 -1.48 -14.36 -10.88
N SER A 66 -1.30 -14.27 -12.20
CA SER A 66 -0.20 -14.92 -12.91
C SER A 66 1.17 -14.31 -12.59
N VAL A 67 1.24 -13.02 -12.27
CA VAL A 67 2.53 -12.34 -12.01
C VAL A 67 3.00 -12.42 -10.56
N GLY A 68 2.16 -12.85 -9.61
CA GLY A 68 2.62 -13.02 -8.23
C GLY A 68 1.55 -13.20 -7.17
N HIS A 69 0.32 -12.69 -7.36
CA HIS A 69 -0.67 -12.70 -6.29
C HIS A 69 -1.01 -14.12 -5.79
N LYS A 70 -0.91 -15.15 -6.64
CA LYS A 70 -1.12 -16.56 -6.25
C LYS A 70 -0.26 -16.96 -5.04
N LYS A 71 0.97 -16.44 -4.92
CA LYS A 71 1.93 -16.81 -3.87
C LYS A 71 1.54 -16.25 -2.49
N CYS A 72 0.80 -15.15 -2.46
CA CYS A 72 0.41 -14.46 -1.21
C CYS A 72 -1.11 -14.45 -0.98
N CYS A 73 -1.92 -15.04 -1.85
CA CYS A 73 -3.37 -15.07 -1.68
C CYS A 73 -3.76 -16.01 -0.53
N GLY A 74 -4.49 -15.48 0.45
CA GLY A 74 -4.98 -16.24 1.61
C GLY A 74 -4.06 -16.14 2.83
N HIS A 75 -2.94 -15.44 2.71
CA HIS A 75 -2.09 -15.09 3.84
C HIS A 75 -2.35 -13.64 4.25
N ASP A 76 -2.52 -13.39 5.54
CA ASP A 76 -2.71 -12.04 6.11
C ASP A 76 -1.49 -11.14 5.89
N SER A 77 -0.36 -11.73 5.54
CA SER A 77 0.89 -11.09 5.21
C SER A 77 1.22 -11.28 3.72
N CYS A 78 1.08 -10.19 2.95
CA CYS A 78 2.03 -9.98 1.86
C CYS A 78 3.34 -9.56 2.54
N PRO A 79 4.49 -10.25 2.35
CA PRO A 79 5.76 -9.90 2.99
C PRO A 79 6.38 -8.62 2.42
N ALA A 80 5.55 -7.61 2.13
CA ALA A 80 5.98 -6.35 1.55
C ALA A 80 6.39 -5.33 2.62
N ILE A 81 5.92 -5.45 3.87
CA ILE A 81 6.37 -4.59 4.97
C ILE A 81 6.57 -5.46 6.21
N GLY A 82 7.79 -5.97 6.39
CA GLY A 82 8.20 -6.50 7.69
C GLY A 82 8.23 -5.40 8.75
N PRO A 83 8.27 -5.74 10.05
CA PRO A 83 8.39 -4.76 11.13
C PRO A 83 9.56 -3.78 10.90
N GLU A 84 10.62 -4.24 10.24
CA GLU A 84 11.75 -3.39 9.85
C GLU A 84 11.42 -2.36 8.76
N ALA A 85 10.59 -2.72 7.78
CA ALA A 85 10.14 -1.77 6.77
C ALA A 85 9.15 -0.74 7.34
N LEU A 86 8.35 -1.12 8.36
CA LEU A 86 7.52 -0.18 9.11
C LEU A 86 8.39 0.79 9.92
N LYS A 87 9.42 0.29 10.60
CA LYS A 87 10.42 1.09 11.31
C LYS A 87 11.16 2.05 10.36
N GLN A 88 11.51 1.59 9.16
CA GLN A 88 12.13 2.42 8.12
C GLN A 88 11.19 3.53 7.64
N LEU A 89 9.89 3.26 7.47
CA LEU A 89 8.89 4.28 7.12
C LEU A 89 8.69 5.31 8.25
N LEU A 90 8.73 4.88 9.51
CA LEU A 90 8.68 5.76 10.68
C LEU A 90 9.90 6.68 10.80
N MET A 91 11.05 6.26 10.26
CA MET A 91 12.27 7.08 10.20
C MET A 91 12.22 8.12 9.07
N LEU A 92 11.36 7.94 8.07
CA LEU A 92 11.19 8.86 6.92
C LEU A 92 10.09 9.91 7.12
N VAL A 93 9.33 9.83 8.22
CA VAL A 93 8.37 10.86 8.58
C VAL A 93 9.01 11.88 9.55
N PRO A 94 8.66 13.18 9.46
CA PRO A 94 9.15 14.20 10.39
C PRO A 94 8.76 13.89 11.84
N ASP A 95 9.55 14.35 12.81
CA ASP A 95 9.45 13.92 14.22
C ASP A 95 8.06 14.18 14.83
N ASN A 96 7.39 15.26 14.43
CA ASN A 96 6.02 15.55 14.85
C ASN A 96 4.99 14.53 14.35
N VAL A 97 5.25 13.84 13.24
CA VAL A 97 4.40 12.75 12.72
C VAL A 97 4.76 11.42 13.39
N ARG A 98 6.05 11.20 13.72
CA ARG A 98 6.53 9.99 14.42
C ARG A 98 5.90 9.87 15.81
N GLU A 99 5.83 10.97 16.55
CA GLU A 99 5.26 11.01 17.90
C GLU A 99 3.75 10.76 17.91
N GLN A 100 3.05 11.26 16.88
CA GLN A 100 1.60 11.04 16.71
C GLN A 100 1.29 9.55 16.44
N ILE A 101 2.09 8.88 15.61
CA ILE A 101 1.90 7.47 15.29
C ILE A 101 2.18 6.58 16.51
N HIS A 102 3.22 6.87 17.28
CA HIS A 102 3.56 6.10 18.49
C HIS A 102 2.44 6.15 19.54
N LYS A 103 1.84 7.33 19.76
CA LYS A 103 0.70 7.50 20.68
C LYS A 103 -0.54 6.75 20.20
N THR A 104 -0.81 6.74 18.89
CA THR A 104 -2.00 6.08 18.33
C THR A 104 -1.86 4.55 18.34
N MET A 105 -0.67 4.01 18.05
CA MET A 105 -0.45 2.56 17.94
C MET A 105 -0.39 1.85 19.31
N TYR A 106 0.12 2.50 20.36
CA TYR A 106 0.12 1.95 21.72
C TYR A 106 -1.23 2.13 22.44
N ALA A 107 -2.01 3.16 22.11
CA ALA A 107 -3.34 3.36 22.67
C ALA A 107 -4.36 2.30 22.23
N GLU A 108 -4.21 1.70 21.04
CA GLU A 108 -5.09 0.63 20.56
C GLU A 108 -4.66 -0.78 21.00
N LEU A 109 -3.44 -0.94 21.52
CA LEU A 109 -2.90 -2.24 21.98
C LEU A 109 -2.97 -2.43 23.50
N PHE A 110 -3.11 -1.35 24.27
CA PHE A 110 -3.18 -1.38 25.75
C PHE A 110 -4.34 -0.56 26.32
N GLY A 111 -5.35 -0.25 25.50
CA GLY A 111 -6.63 0.35 25.91
C GLY A 111 -7.76 -0.65 25.80
#